data_AF-A0A7X9BPX7-F1
#
_entry.id   AF-A0A7X9BPX7-F1
#
_cell.length_a   1.000
_cell.length_b   1.000
_cell.length_c   1.000
_cell.angle_alpha   90.00
_cell.angle_beta   90.00
_cell.angle_gamma   90.00
#
_symmetry.space_group_name_H-M   'P 1'
#
loop_
_entity.id
_entity.type
_entity.pdbx_description
1 polymer ?
#
loop_
_entity_poly.entity_id
_entity_poly.type
_entity_poly.pdbx_seq_one_letter_code
_entity_poly.pdbx_strand_id
1 'polypeptide(L)'
;DQEQELVVVLYGKRILAEMTESFQPGDELSQFSKNSLFGTVENIEVKEALKGSSDRDGNIVYSPLPLRRDLYITVKARGFKDSFGSYIIDNNRMLVGREIYIDNGRSKMYVTVCEVREAQ
;
A
#
# COMPACT_ATOMS: atom_id res chain seq x y z
N ASP A 1 -24.20 -1.11 9.74
CA ASP A 1 -22.90 -0.68 9.19
C ASP A 1 -22.91 0.84 9.05
N GLN A 2 -22.15 1.53 9.90
CA GLN A 2 -22.00 2.98 9.82
C GLN A 2 -20.71 3.27 9.05
N GLU A 3 -20.82 4.07 7.99
CA GLU A 3 -19.65 4.53 7.24
C GLU A 3 -18.82 5.47 8.12
N GLN A 4 -17.51 5.25 8.11
CA GLN A 4 -16.53 5.98 8.89
C GLN A 4 -15.24 6.14 8.08
N GLU A 5 -14.39 7.01 8.59
CA GLU A 5 -13.09 7.28 8.01
C GLU A 5 -12.06 6.28 8.52
N LEU A 6 -11.29 5.73 7.59
CA LEU A 6 -10.29 4.71 7.83
C LEU A 6 -8.92 5.19 7.35
N VAL A 7 -7.89 4.83 8.08
CA VAL A 7 -6.49 4.95 7.67
C VAL A 7 -5.99 3.57 7.27
N VAL A 8 -5.47 3.47 6.06
CA VAL A 8 -4.89 2.24 5.51
C VAL A 8 -3.43 2.49 5.18
N VAL A 9 -2.54 1.61 5.65
CA VAL A 9 -1.12 1.62 5.26
C VAL A 9 -0.89 0.52 4.23
N LEU A 10 -0.39 0.91 3.06
CA LEU A 10 -0.06 0.03 1.95
C LEU A 10 1.45 -0.04 1.76
N TYR A 11 1.95 -1.21 1.36
CA TYR A 11 3.36 -1.47 1.14
C TYR A 11 3.63 -2.02 -0.26
N GLY A 12 4.43 -1.29 -1.04
CA GLY A 12 4.99 -1.73 -2.31
C GLY A 12 6.44 -2.17 -2.12
N LYS A 13 6.72 -3.45 -2.39
CA LYS A 13 8.06 -4.02 -2.23
C LYS A 13 8.86 -3.92 -3.52
N ARG A 14 10.08 -3.35 -3.45
CA ARG A 14 11.06 -3.31 -4.55
C ARG A 14 10.48 -2.71 -5.84
N ILE A 15 9.71 -1.65 -5.71
CA ILE A 15 9.10 -0.92 -6.82
C ILE A 15 10.16 -0.11 -7.56
N LEU A 16 10.03 0.07 -8.87
CA LEU A 16 10.94 0.91 -9.64
C LEU A 16 10.89 2.35 -9.13
N ALA A 17 12.05 3.01 -9.04
CA ALA A 17 12.14 4.37 -8.49
C ALA A 17 11.20 5.36 -9.21
N GLU A 18 11.19 5.34 -10.54
CA GLU A 18 10.29 6.17 -11.37
C GLU A 18 8.80 5.97 -11.04
N MET A 19 8.41 4.74 -10.69
CA MET A 19 7.04 4.43 -10.32
C MET A 19 6.75 4.93 -8.91
N THR A 20 7.70 4.86 -7.97
CA THR A 20 7.51 5.46 -6.63
C THR A 20 7.36 6.96 -6.68
N GLU A 21 8.06 7.63 -7.59
CA GLU A 21 8.00 9.09 -7.79
C GLU A 21 6.68 9.57 -8.42
N SER A 22 5.92 8.66 -9.04
CA SER A 22 4.62 8.97 -9.63
C SER A 22 3.49 9.14 -8.61
N PHE A 23 3.68 8.70 -7.36
CA PHE A 23 2.72 8.83 -6.26
C PHE A 23 3.07 10.04 -5.40
N GLN A 24 2.06 10.82 -5.02
CA GLN A 24 2.21 11.99 -4.15
C GLN A 24 1.02 12.11 -3.18
N PRO A 25 1.20 12.78 -2.04
CA PRO A 25 0.08 13.19 -1.20
C PRO A 25 -0.99 13.95 -2.00
N GLY A 26 -2.26 13.65 -1.72
CA GLY A 26 -3.42 14.18 -2.44
C GLY A 26 -3.86 13.36 -3.65
N ASP A 27 -3.08 12.35 -4.09
CA ASP A 27 -3.51 11.46 -5.16
C ASP A 27 -4.75 10.65 -4.75
N GLU A 28 -5.72 10.53 -5.67
CA GLU A 28 -6.81 9.58 -5.54
C GLU A 28 -6.36 8.20 -6.03
N LEU A 29 -6.47 7.20 -5.16
CA LEU A 29 -6.22 5.81 -5.52
C LEU A 29 -7.54 5.14 -5.87
N SER A 30 -7.52 4.37 -6.94
CA SER A 30 -8.62 3.48 -7.33
C SER A 30 -8.18 2.02 -7.27
N GLN A 31 -9.12 1.11 -6.99
CA GLN A 31 -8.88 -0.32 -7.19
C GLN A 31 -9.22 -0.70 -8.62
N PHE A 32 -8.22 -1.23 -9.33
CA PHE A 32 -8.32 -1.49 -10.78
C PHE A 32 -9.49 -2.41 -11.17
N SER A 33 -9.87 -3.36 -10.32
CA SER A 33 -10.97 -4.29 -10.64
C SER A 33 -12.34 -3.63 -10.75
N LYS A 34 -12.52 -2.42 -10.19
CA LYS A 34 -13.84 -1.78 -10.07
C LYS A 34 -13.87 -0.31 -10.49
N ASN A 35 -12.71 0.27 -10.83
CA ASN A 35 -12.57 1.69 -11.18
C ASN A 35 -13.21 2.64 -10.14
N SER A 36 -13.25 2.17 -8.90
CA SER A 36 -13.87 2.81 -7.75
C SER A 36 -12.79 3.46 -6.91
N LEU A 37 -13.13 4.62 -6.34
CA LEU A 37 -12.25 5.33 -5.42
C LEU A 37 -12.00 4.45 -4.19
N PHE A 38 -10.73 4.11 -3.98
CA PHE A 38 -10.27 3.41 -2.79
C PHE A 38 -10.02 4.41 -1.65
N GLY A 39 -9.43 5.55 -1.95
CA GLY A 39 -9.14 6.61 -0.98
C GLY A 39 -8.14 7.61 -1.51
N THR A 40 -7.74 8.57 -0.67
CA THR A 40 -6.80 9.63 -1.00
C THR A 40 -5.48 9.42 -0.25
N VAL A 41 -4.35 9.58 -0.93
CA VAL A 41 -3.03 9.48 -0.31
C VAL A 41 -2.82 10.64 0.66
N GLU A 42 -2.52 10.33 1.91
CA GLU A 42 -2.20 11.32 2.94
C GLU A 42 -0.69 11.51 3.07
N ASN A 43 0.06 10.40 3.07
CA ASN A 43 1.51 10.42 3.24
C ASN A 43 2.19 9.31 2.43
N ILE A 44 3.44 9.58 2.04
CA ILE A 44 4.30 8.64 1.34
C ILE A 44 5.66 8.59 2.04
N GLU A 45 6.13 7.38 2.33
CA GLU A 45 7.47 7.12 2.82
C GLU A 45 8.19 6.17 1.85
N VAL A 46 9.36 6.59 1.36
CA VAL A 46 10.18 5.81 0.43
C VAL A 46 11.47 5.39 1.12
N LYS A 47 11.77 4.10 1.10
CA LYS A 47 12.99 3.51 1.67
C LYS A 47 13.82 2.85 0.59
N GLU A 48 15.11 2.72 0.86
CA GLU A 48 15.99 1.92 0.01
C GLU A 48 15.55 0.46 0.04
N ALA A 49 15.38 -0.14 -1.14
CA ALA A 49 15.04 -1.56 -1.22
C ALA A 49 16.29 -2.42 -1.06
N LEU A 50 16.22 -3.41 -0.18
CA LEU A 50 17.32 -4.32 0.09
C LEU A 50 17.05 -5.72 -0.50
N LYS A 51 18.13 -6.37 -0.96
CA LYS A 51 18.13 -7.77 -1.35
C LYS A 51 19.04 -8.57 -0.42
N GLY A 52 18.44 -9.51 0.30
CA GLY A 52 19.18 -10.52 1.04
C GLY A 52 19.75 -11.57 0.08
N SER A 53 21.01 -11.95 0.28
CA SER A 53 21.67 -13.09 -0.35
C SER A 53 22.53 -13.81 0.69
N SER A 54 22.62 -15.13 0.57
CA SER A 54 23.52 -15.92 1.41
C SER A 54 24.97 -15.73 0.95
N ASP A 55 25.87 -15.48 1.90
CA ASP A 55 27.31 -15.55 1.68
C ASP A 55 27.81 -17.01 1.71
N ARG A 56 29.13 -17.19 1.59
CA ARG A 56 29.77 -18.52 1.61
C ARG A 56 29.65 -19.24 2.95
N ASP A 57 29.43 -18.50 4.02
CA ASP A 57 29.31 -18.99 5.40
C ASP A 57 27.84 -19.22 5.81
N GLY A 58 26.90 -18.95 4.90
CA GLY A 58 25.46 -19.11 5.12
C GLY A 58 24.80 -17.90 5.80
N ASN A 59 25.51 -16.81 6.05
CA ASN A 59 24.92 -15.59 6.61
C ASN A 59 24.11 -14.84 5.55
N ILE A 60 23.01 -14.21 5.96
CA ILE A 60 22.24 -13.33 5.07
C ILE A 60 22.89 -11.94 5.07
N VAL A 61 23.41 -11.54 3.91
CA VAL A 61 23.92 -10.20 3.66
C VAL A 61 22.88 -9.43 2.85
N TYR A 62 22.62 -8.18 3.25
CA TYR A 62 21.69 -7.29 2.56
C TYR A 62 22.45 -6.26 1.73
N SER A 63 22.12 -6.20 0.45
CA SER A 63 22.68 -5.21 -0.48
C SER A 63 21.59 -4.31 -1.04
N PRO A 64 21.88 -3.01 -1.27
CA PRO A 64 20.93 -2.08 -1.86
C PRO A 64 20.61 -2.46 -3.31
N LEU A 65 19.39 -2.14 -3.75
CA LEU A 65 18.94 -2.25 -5.14
C LEU A 65 18.88 -0.83 -5.76
N PRO A 66 19.86 -0.44 -6.61
CA PRO A 66 20.04 0.96 -7.02
C PRO A 66 18.84 1.61 -7.73
N LEU A 67 17.98 0.81 -8.35
CA LEU A 67 16.82 1.28 -9.12
C LEU A 67 15.47 0.92 -8.49
N ARG A 68 15.50 0.37 -7.27
CA ARG A 68 14.28 -0.10 -6.59
C ARG A 68 14.18 0.50 -5.21
N ARG A 69 12.94 0.77 -4.82
CA ARG A 69 12.57 1.35 -3.53
C ARG A 69 11.44 0.55 -2.91
N ASP A 70 11.43 0.58 -1.59
CA ASP A 70 10.33 0.09 -0.79
C ASP A 70 9.43 1.29 -0.48
N LEU A 71 8.14 1.18 -0.77
CA LEU A 71 7.20 2.30 -0.76
C LEU A 71 6.10 2.02 0.28
N TYR A 72 5.89 2.96 1.19
CA TYR A 72 4.79 2.94 2.14
C TYR A 72 3.84 4.09 1.84
N ILE A 73 2.56 3.78 1.67
CA ILE A 73 1.53 4.77 1.35
C ILE A 73 0.49 4.74 2.47
N THR A 74 0.28 5.88 3.11
CA THR A 74 -0.83 6.08 4.04
C THR A 74 -1.99 6.66 3.26
N VAL A 75 -3.12 5.96 3.29
CA VAL A 75 -4.32 6.29 2.51
C VAL A 75 -5.48 6.53 3.46
N LYS A 76 -6.16 7.64 3.25
CA LYS A 76 -7.38 8.02 3.90
C LYS A 76 -8.56 7.53 3.06
N ALA A 77 -9.37 6.63 3.62
CA ALA A 77 -10.45 5.97 2.90
C ALA A 77 -11.77 6.06 3.66
N ARG A 78 -12.88 5.87 2.95
CA ARG A 78 -14.20 5.69 3.56
C ARG A 78 -14.60 4.23 3.49
N GLY A 79 -15.12 3.73 4.59
CA GLY A 79 -15.54 2.34 4.71
C GLY A 79 -16.32 2.09 5.98
N PHE A 80 -16.59 0.84 6.28
CA PHE A 80 -17.28 0.46 7.50
C PHE A 80 -16.68 -0.82 8.07
N LYS A 81 -16.92 -1.05 9.36
CA LYS A 81 -16.58 -2.30 10.01
C LYS A 81 -17.78 -3.24 9.94
N ASP A 82 -17.57 -4.45 9.43
CA ASP A 82 -18.62 -5.47 9.40
C ASP A 82 -18.86 -6.07 10.80
N SER A 83 -19.92 -6.87 10.94
CA SER A 83 -20.29 -7.53 12.20
C SER A 83 -19.22 -8.53 12.70
N PHE A 84 -18.27 -8.91 11.87
CA PHE A 84 -17.15 -9.79 12.22
C PHE A 84 -15.88 -9.01 12.55
N GLY A 85 -15.95 -7.68 12.59
CA GLY A 85 -14.83 -6.80 12.93
C GLY A 85 -13.87 -6.52 11.77
N SER A 86 -14.21 -6.93 10.54
CA SER A 86 -13.39 -6.65 9.36
C SER A 86 -13.72 -5.29 8.77
N TYR A 87 -12.71 -4.58 8.26
CA TYR A 87 -12.91 -3.32 7.55
C TYR A 87 -13.24 -3.56 6.08
N ILE A 88 -14.29 -2.92 5.60
CA ILE A 88 -14.77 -2.98 4.22
C ILE A 88 -14.61 -1.59 3.58
N ILE A 89 -13.90 -1.54 2.46
CA ILE A 89 -13.74 -0.34 1.62
C ILE A 89 -14.18 -0.73 0.22
N ASP A 90 -15.14 0.00 -0.35
CA ASP A 90 -15.70 -0.29 -1.68
C ASP A 90 -16.06 -1.78 -1.89
N ASN A 91 -16.86 -2.34 -0.98
CA ASN A 91 -17.26 -3.75 -1.00
C ASN A 91 -16.09 -4.75 -1.01
N ASN A 92 -14.88 -4.32 -0.64
CA ASN A 92 -13.72 -5.17 -0.52
C ASN A 92 -13.31 -5.25 0.95
N ARG A 93 -13.18 -6.48 1.45
CA ARG A 93 -12.62 -6.71 2.78
C ARG A 93 -11.12 -6.44 2.78
N MET A 94 -10.71 -5.49 3.60
CA MET A 94 -9.31 -5.12 3.80
C MET A 94 -8.72 -6.02 4.88
N LEU A 95 -7.88 -6.97 4.46
CA LEU A 95 -7.19 -7.89 5.35
C LEU A 95 -5.71 -7.56 5.35
N VAL A 96 -5.10 -7.45 6.53
CA VAL A 96 -3.65 -7.30 6.64
C VAL A 96 -2.95 -8.50 5.98
N GLY A 97 -1.91 -8.23 5.21
CA GLY A 97 -1.19 -9.21 4.39
C GLY A 97 -1.82 -9.47 3.02
N ARG A 98 -3.02 -8.94 2.73
CA ARG A 98 -3.64 -9.09 1.41
C ARG A 98 -2.97 -8.15 0.40
N GLU A 99 -2.67 -8.69 -0.78
CA GLU A 99 -2.27 -7.89 -1.93
C GLU A 99 -3.49 -7.29 -2.63
N ILE A 100 -3.41 -6.00 -2.93
CA ILE A 100 -4.37 -5.26 -3.72
C ILE A 100 -3.65 -4.53 -4.85
N TYR A 101 -4.38 -4.21 -5.92
CA TYR A 101 -3.83 -3.46 -7.04
C TYR A 101 -4.41 -2.05 -7.03
N ILE A 102 -3.53 -1.05 -6.97
CA ILE A 102 -3.88 0.36 -6.89
C ILE A 102 -3.45 1.11 -8.14
N ASP A 103 -4.22 2.15 -8.49
CA ASP A 103 -4.02 3.01 -9.65
C ASP A 103 -4.29 4.47 -9.25
N ASN A 104 -3.31 5.37 -9.49
CA ASN A 104 -3.43 6.81 -9.24
C ASN A 104 -3.62 7.64 -10.53
N GLY A 105 -3.93 6.99 -11.64
CA GLY A 105 -4.07 7.60 -12.98
C GLY A 105 -2.74 7.78 -13.72
N ARG A 106 -1.59 7.81 -13.02
CA ARG A 106 -0.25 7.92 -13.62
C ARG A 106 0.51 6.60 -13.60
N SER A 107 0.29 5.77 -12.59
CA SER A 107 0.97 4.50 -12.40
C SER A 107 0.10 3.52 -11.63
N LYS A 108 0.45 2.24 -11.78
CA LYS A 108 -0.32 1.13 -11.22
C LYS A 108 0.61 0.08 -10.66
N MET A 109 0.26 -0.49 -9.50
CA MET A 109 1.08 -1.51 -8.86
C MET A 109 0.31 -2.37 -7.87
N TYR A 110 0.86 -3.56 -7.60
CA TYR A 110 0.45 -4.38 -6.47
C TYR A 110 1.09 -3.87 -5.19
N VAL A 111 0.28 -3.78 -4.13
CA VAL A 111 0.70 -3.40 -2.79
C VAL A 111 0.06 -4.33 -1.76
N THR A 112 0.75 -4.55 -0.66
CA THR A 112 0.24 -5.31 0.48
C THR A 112 -0.41 -4.38 1.49
N VAL A 113 -1.59 -4.73 2.00
CA VAL A 113 -2.19 -4.04 3.14
C VAL A 113 -1.40 -4.38 4.41
N CYS A 114 -0.77 -3.38 5.03
CA CYS A 114 -0.02 -3.55 6.28
C CYS A 114 -0.85 -3.26 7.53
N GLU A 115 -1.75 -2.28 7.43
CA GLU A 115 -2.53 -1.80 8.56
C GLU A 115 -3.86 -1.24 8.06
N VAL A 116 -4.92 -1.43 8.84
CA VAL A 116 -6.20 -0.74 8.69
C VAL A 116 -6.69 -0.36 10.08
N ARG A 117 -7.03 0.92 10.28
CA ARG A 117 -7.59 1.42 11.53
C ARG A 117 -8.58 2.55 11.29
N GLU A 118 -9.37 2.85 12.32
CA GLU A 118 -10.22 4.04 12.35
C GLU A 118 -9.36 5.31 12.43
N ALA A 119 -9.72 6.33 11.65
CA ALA A 119 -9.14 7.66 11.80
C ALA A 119 -9.60 8.25 13.15
N GLN A 120 -8.68 8.88 13.87
CA GLN A 120 -8.96 9.55 15.15
C GLN A 120 -9.48 10.96 14.93
#